data_AF-Q3V4H3-F1
#
_entry.id   AF-Q3V4H3-F1
#
_cell.length_a   1.000
_cell.length_b   1.000
_cell.length_c   1.000
_cell.angle_alpha   90.00
_cell.angle_beta   90.00
_cell.angle_gamma   90.00
#
_symmetry.space_group_name_H-M   'P 1'
#
loop_
_entity.id
_entity.type
_entity.pdbx_description
1 polymer ?
#
loop_
_entity_poly.entity_id
_entity_poly.type
_entity_poly.pdbx_seq_one_letter_code
_entity_poly.pdbx_strand_id
1 'polypeptide(L)'
;DSATKTAQAMLDFNREGLPLFILANWRGFSGGQRDLFEGILQAGSTIVENLRTYNQPAFVYIPKAAELRGGAWVVIDSKINPDRIEFYAERTAKGNVLEPQGLIEIKFR
;
A
#
# COMPACT_ATOMS: atom_id res chain seq x y z
N ASP A 1 5.92 12.79 -1.65
CA ASP A 1 7.06 12.29 -2.46
C ASP A 1 7.06 10.76 -2.63
N SER A 2 7.15 9.97 -1.56
CA SER A 2 7.25 8.49 -1.67
C SER A 2 6.09 7.84 -2.43
N ALA A 3 4.85 8.25 -2.17
CA ALA A 3 3.67 7.75 -2.87
C ALA A 3 3.73 8.02 -4.38
N THR A 4 4.14 9.23 -4.78
CA THR A 4 4.28 9.64 -6.18
C THR A 4 5.34 8.80 -6.90
N LYS A 5 6.49 8.57 -6.26
CA LYS A 5 7.56 7.72 -6.79
C LYS A 5 7.11 6.27 -6.95
N THR A 6 6.35 5.76 -5.99
CA THR A 6 5.79 4.40 -6.04
C THR A 6 4.83 4.25 -7.21
N ALA A 7 3.90 5.21 -7.37
CA ALA A 7 2.98 5.21 -8.50
C ALA A 7 3.72 5.27 -9.85
N GLN A 8 4.72 6.15 -9.96
CA GLN A 8 5.52 6.27 -11.20
C GLN A 8 6.25 4.97 -11.53
N ALA A 9 6.90 4.33 -10.55
CA ALA A 9 7.60 3.06 -10.76
C ALA A 9 6.64 1.96 -11.24
N MET A 10 5.43 1.88 -10.69
CA MET A 10 4.40 0.94 -11.16
C MET A 10 3.99 1.21 -12.60
N LEU A 11 3.80 2.47 -12.98
CA LEU A 11 3.45 2.83 -14.34
C LEU A 11 4.54 2.41 -15.34
N ASP A 12 5.80 2.65 -14.98
CA ASP A 12 6.94 2.35 -15.84
C ASP A 12 7.14 0.83 -15.97
N PHE A 13 7.08 0.08 -14.87
CA PHE A 13 7.17 -1.39 -14.93
C PHE A 13 6.02 -2.03 -15.72
N ASN A 14 4.80 -1.49 -15.63
CA ASN A 14 3.68 -1.99 -16.43
C ASN A 14 3.91 -1.78 -17.94
N ARG A 15 4.49 -0.63 -18.31
CA ARG A 15 4.85 -0.31 -19.71
C ARG A 15 5.99 -1.18 -20.23
N GLU A 16 6.95 -1.51 -19.35
CA GLU A 16 8.06 -2.40 -19.66
C GLU A 16 7.65 -3.89 -19.66
N GLY A 17 6.44 -4.21 -19.23
CA GLY A 17 5.97 -5.59 -19.19
C GLY A 17 6.60 -6.41 -18.07
N LEU A 18 7.03 -5.77 -16.98
CA LEU A 18 7.72 -6.41 -15.87
C LEU A 18 6.75 -6.88 -14.78
N PRO A 19 7.02 -8.01 -14.10
CA PRO A 19 6.31 -8.35 -12.88
C PRO A 19 6.66 -7.36 -11.76
N LEU A 20 5.70 -7.08 -10.89
CA LEU A 20 5.86 -6.17 -9.76
C LEU A 20 6.04 -6.94 -8.45
N PHE A 21 7.03 -6.54 -7.64
CA PHE A 21 7.21 -7.06 -6.28
C PHE A 21 7.19 -5.90 -5.28
N ILE A 22 6.21 -5.92 -4.36
CA ILE A 22 6.04 -4.92 -3.31
C ILE A 22 6.41 -5.57 -1.97
N LEU A 23 7.54 -5.14 -1.39
CA LEU A 23 7.92 -5.48 -0.03
C LEU A 23 7.29 -4.46 0.93
N ALA A 24 6.09 -4.77 1.40
CA ALA A 24 5.22 -3.83 2.11
C ALA A 24 5.65 -3.67 3.58
N ASN A 25 5.89 -2.42 3.99
CA ASN A 25 6.14 -2.05 5.39
C ASN A 25 5.71 -0.59 5.63
N TRP A 26 4.40 -0.34 5.70
CA TRP A 26 3.83 1.00 5.81
C TRP A 26 2.80 1.10 6.93
N ARG A 27 2.99 2.10 7.81
CA ARG A 27 2.08 2.42 8.91
C ARG A 27 0.85 3.26 8.50
N GLY A 28 0.80 3.68 7.25
CA GLY A 28 -0.24 4.56 6.72
C GLY A 28 0.34 5.64 5.82
N PHE A 29 -0.53 6.48 5.28
CA PHE A 29 -0.14 7.72 4.61
C PHE A 29 0.06 8.83 5.65
N SER A 30 0.89 9.83 5.32
CA SER A 30 0.99 11.01 6.17
C SER A 30 -0.33 11.78 6.18
N GLY A 31 -0.83 12.07 7.39
CA GLY A 31 -2.00 12.91 7.62
C GLY A 31 -1.65 14.36 7.99
N GLY A 32 -0.40 14.77 7.86
CA GLY A 32 0.03 16.13 8.15
C GLY A 32 -0.59 17.14 7.18
N GLN A 33 -0.95 18.34 7.67
CA GLN A 33 -1.58 19.39 6.85
C GLN A 33 -0.77 19.71 5.59
N ARG A 34 0.56 19.75 5.71
CA ARG A 34 1.45 20.01 4.58
C ARG A 34 1.37 18.90 3.53
N ASP A 35 1.44 17.63 3.92
CA ASP A 35 1.37 16.50 2.98
C ASP A 35 0.01 16.41 2.28
N LEU A 36 -1.07 16.73 3.00
CA LEU A 36 -2.41 16.85 2.43
C LEU A 36 -2.46 17.95 1.36
N PHE A 37 -1.87 19.12 1.64
CA PHE A 37 -1.77 20.21 0.67
C PHE A 37 -0.86 19.86 -0.52
N GLU A 38 0.23 19.14 -0.29
CA GLU A 38 1.16 18.67 -1.33
C GLU A 38 0.61 17.48 -2.14
N GLY A 39 -0.63 17.05 -1.88
CA GLY A 39 -1.36 16.12 -2.74
C GLY A 39 -1.10 14.64 -2.45
N ILE A 40 -0.84 14.27 -1.19
CA ILE A 40 -0.62 12.87 -0.80
C ILE A 40 -1.80 11.94 -1.16
N LEU A 41 -3.03 12.47 -1.14
CA LEU A 41 -4.24 11.70 -1.46
C LEU A 41 -4.31 11.38 -2.96
N GLN A 42 -3.96 12.34 -3.81
CA GLN A 42 -3.88 12.17 -5.26
C GLN A 42 -2.82 11.12 -5.59
N ALA A 43 -1.66 11.18 -4.94
CA ALA A 43 -0.61 10.18 -5.12
C ALA A 43 -1.08 8.76 -4.72
N GLY A 44 -1.82 8.64 -3.61
CA GLY A 44 -2.44 7.37 -3.20
C GLY A 44 -3.47 6.85 -4.20
N SER A 45 -4.29 7.74 -4.77
CA SER A 45 -5.24 7.39 -5.82
C SER A 45 -4.54 6.86 -7.08
N THR A 46 -3.41 7.45 -7.47
CA THR A 46 -2.64 6.99 -8.63
C THR A 46 -2.06 5.58 -8.43
N ILE A 47 -1.68 5.22 -7.19
CA ILE A 47 -1.23 3.85 -6.88
C ILE A 47 -2.36 2.84 -7.18
N VAL A 48 -3.58 3.14 -6.72
CA VAL A 48 -4.75 2.28 -6.96
C VAL A 48 -5.02 2.12 -8.45
N GLU A 49 -4.99 3.22 -9.20
CA GLU A 49 -5.24 3.19 -10.64
C GLU A 49 -4.18 2.39 -11.41
N ASN A 50 -2.91 2.54 -11.03
CA ASN A 50 -1.82 1.81 -11.68
C ASN A 50 -1.87 0.31 -11.38
N LEU A 51 -2.29 -0.10 -10.17
CA LEU A 51 -2.49 -1.51 -9.83
C LEU A 51 -3.75 -2.09 -10.49
N ARG A 52 -4.82 -1.30 -10.60
CA ARG A 52 -6.07 -1.69 -11.29
C ARG A 52 -5.83 -2.00 -12.77
N THR A 53 -4.93 -1.26 -13.40
CA THR A 53 -4.58 -1.39 -14.83
C THR A 53 -3.27 -2.15 -15.09
N TYR A 54 -2.69 -2.75 -14.06
CA TYR A 54 -1.47 -3.55 -14.16
C TYR A 54 -1.73 -4.85 -14.92
N ASN A 55 -0.92 -5.17 -15.94
CA ASN A 55 -1.19 -6.29 -16.84
C ASN A 55 -0.37 -7.55 -16.54
N GLN A 56 0.72 -7.42 -15.79
CA GLN A 56 1.61 -8.52 -15.40
C GLN A 56 1.30 -8.99 -13.96
N PRO A 57 1.88 -10.10 -13.49
CA PRO A 57 1.75 -10.51 -12.10
C PRO A 57 2.34 -9.46 -11.14
N ALA A 58 1.62 -9.20 -10.04
CA ALA A 58 2.04 -8.33 -8.96
C ALA A 58 1.98 -9.09 -7.63
N PHE A 59 3.10 -9.10 -6.91
CA PHE A 59 3.24 -9.80 -5.64
C PHE A 59 3.43 -8.80 -4.52
N VAL A 60 2.51 -8.80 -3.56
CA VAL A 60 2.64 -8.05 -2.32
C VAL A 60 3.08 -9.00 -1.23
N TYR A 61 4.19 -8.68 -0.55
CA TYR A 61 4.68 -9.46 0.56
C TYR A 61 4.97 -8.55 1.76
N ILE A 62 4.41 -8.87 2.92
CA ILE A 62 4.74 -8.22 4.20
C ILE A 62 5.86 -9.04 4.89
N PRO A 63 7.10 -8.53 4.98
CA PRO A 63 8.23 -9.28 5.55
C PRO A 63 8.17 -9.50 7.06
N LYS A 64 9.13 -10.28 7.57
CA LYS A 64 9.33 -10.49 9.02
C LYS A 64 9.40 -9.17 9.78
N ALA A 65 8.65 -9.06 10.87
CA ALA A 65 8.55 -7.87 11.72
C ALA A 65 8.11 -6.57 11.01
N ALA A 66 7.65 -6.65 9.76
CA ALA A 66 7.06 -5.51 9.06
C ALA A 66 5.59 -5.33 9.44
N GLU A 67 5.05 -4.16 9.12
CA GLU A 67 3.65 -3.86 9.35
C GLU A 67 3.00 -3.15 8.16
N LEU A 68 1.73 -3.45 7.92
CA LEU A 68 0.90 -2.79 6.93
C LEU A 68 -0.41 -2.35 7.59
N ARG A 69 -0.71 -1.05 7.54
CA ARG A 69 -1.83 -0.48 8.31
C ARG A 69 -2.72 0.46 7.51
N GLY A 70 -3.98 0.49 7.90
CA GLY A 70 -4.97 1.48 7.48
C GLY A 70 -4.96 1.72 5.98
N GLY A 71 -4.90 3.00 5.58
CA GLY A 71 -4.92 3.40 4.18
C GLY A 71 -3.78 2.85 3.33
N ALA A 72 -2.63 2.50 3.94
CA ALA A 72 -1.53 1.90 3.18
C ALA A 72 -1.87 0.47 2.70
N TRP A 73 -2.69 -0.28 3.45
CA TRP A 73 -3.23 -1.54 2.96
C TRP A 73 -4.19 -1.31 1.80
N VAL A 74 -5.12 -0.37 1.98
CA VAL A 74 -6.22 -0.12 1.04
C VAL A 74 -5.72 0.10 -0.39
N VAL A 75 -4.58 0.78 -0.56
CA VAL A 75 -4.06 1.13 -1.89
C VAL A 75 -3.32 -0.01 -2.61
N ILE A 76 -3.01 -1.12 -1.93
CA ILE A 76 -2.31 -2.28 -2.50
C ILE A 76 -3.07 -3.60 -2.29
N ASP A 77 -4.35 -3.52 -1.95
CA ASP A 77 -5.16 -4.71 -1.69
C ASP A 77 -5.33 -5.57 -2.94
N SER A 78 -5.31 -6.89 -2.79
CA SER A 78 -5.48 -7.81 -3.92
C SER A 78 -6.82 -7.66 -4.63
N LYS A 79 -7.85 -7.11 -3.97
CA LYS A 79 -9.15 -6.84 -4.59
C LYS A 79 -9.12 -5.73 -5.62
N ILE A 80 -8.07 -4.92 -5.68
CA ILE A 80 -7.91 -3.89 -6.73
C ILE A 80 -7.80 -4.54 -8.11
N ASN A 81 -7.10 -5.68 -8.20
CA ASN A 81 -6.91 -6.44 -9.43
C ASN A 81 -6.71 -7.93 -9.09
N PRO A 82 -7.83 -8.66 -8.83
CA PRO A 82 -7.79 -10.03 -8.31
C PRO A 82 -7.10 -11.05 -9.23
N ASP A 83 -7.07 -10.78 -10.53
CA ASP A 83 -6.48 -11.68 -11.53
C ASP A 83 -4.96 -11.53 -11.64
N ARG A 84 -4.40 -10.46 -11.07
CA ARG A 84 -2.98 -10.09 -11.20
C ARG A 84 -2.26 -9.97 -9.87
N ILE A 85 -2.95 -9.64 -8.78
CA ILE A 85 -2.34 -9.36 -7.49
C ILE A 85 -2.45 -10.56 -6.55
N GLU A 86 -1.30 -11.06 -6.11
CA GLU A 86 -1.21 -12.01 -5.01
C GLU A 86 -0.67 -11.32 -3.75
N PHE A 87 -1.22 -11.69 -2.59
CA PHE A 87 -0.90 -11.05 -1.32
C PHE A 87 -0.45 -12.07 -0.28
N TYR A 88 0.74 -11.85 0.28
CA TYR A 88 1.37 -12.73 1.24
C TYR A 88 1.84 -11.95 2.47
N ALA A 89 1.85 -12.62 3.62
CA ALA A 89 2.40 -12.06 4.84
C ALA A 89 3.23 -13.11 5.58
N GLU A 90 4.37 -12.69 6.11
CA GLU A 90 5.15 -13.49 7.04
C GLU A 90 4.38 -13.67 8.35
N ARG A 91 4.59 -14.79 9.07
CA ARG A 91 3.81 -15.15 10.26
C ARG A 91 3.92 -14.14 11.42
N THR A 92 5.03 -13.40 11.50
CA THR A 92 5.27 -12.35 12.50
C THR A 92 4.92 -10.94 12.01
N ALA A 93 4.50 -10.80 10.75
CA ALA A 93 4.03 -9.53 10.20
C ALA A 93 2.77 -9.05 10.92
N LYS A 94 2.56 -7.73 10.94
CA LYS A 94 1.40 -7.11 11.59
C LYS A 94 0.52 -6.41 10.55
N GLY A 95 -0.79 -6.64 10.66
CA GLY A 95 -1.77 -6.05 9.75
C GLY A 95 -3.03 -5.63 10.48
N ASN A 96 -3.40 -4.35 10.46
CA ASN A 96 -4.61 -3.83 11.15
C ASN A 96 -5.05 -2.47 10.59
N VAL A 97 -6.30 -2.08 10.88
CA VAL A 97 -6.82 -0.74 10.52
C VAL A 97 -6.04 0.37 11.24
N LEU A 98 -5.79 0.20 12.55
CA LEU A 98 -5.05 1.14 13.38
C LEU A 98 -3.86 0.46 14.06
N GLU A 99 -2.98 1.27 14.62
CA GLU A 99 -1.97 0.81 15.55
C GLU A 99 -2.59 0.36 16.87
N PRO A 100 -1.93 -0.55 17.62
CA PRO A 100 -2.45 -1.02 18.90
C PRO A 100 -2.81 0.12 19.87
N GLN A 101 -1.97 1.16 19.92
CA GLN A 101 -2.22 2.34 20.77
C GLN A 101 -3.53 3.05 20.39
N GLY A 102 -3.70 3.36 19.10
CA GLY A 102 -4.93 4.00 18.61
C GLY A 102 -6.18 3.13 18.75
N LEU A 103 -6.05 1.79 18.66
CA LEU A 103 -7.16 0.89 18.91
C LEU A 103 -7.61 0.91 20.37
N ILE A 104 -6.66 0.93 21.31
CA ILE A 104 -6.92 1.00 22.76
C ILE A 104 -7.66 2.29 23.11
N GLU A 105 -7.18 3.45 22.62
CA GLU A 105 -7.79 4.75 22.89
C GLU A 105 -9.27 4.87 22.46
N ILE A 106 -9.68 4.09 21.46
CA ILE A 106 -11.04 4.11 20.92
C ILE A 106 -11.92 3.04 21.56
N LYS A 107 -11.42 1.80 21.66
CA LYS A 107 -12.24 0.63 22.01
C LYS A 107 -12.14 0.20 23.47
N PHE A 108 -11.14 0.66 24.21
CA PHE A 108 -10.87 0.26 25.59
C PHE A 108 -10.87 1.48 26.52
N ARG A 109 -11.87 2.35 26.37
CA ARG A 109 -12.20 3.40 27.34
C ARG A 109 -13.06 2.84 28.46
#